data_AF-X1FF18-F1
#
_entry.id   AF-X1FF18-F1
#
_cell.length_a   1.000
_cell.length_b   1.000
_cell.length_c   1.000
_cell.angle_alpha   90.00
_cell.angle_beta   90.00
_cell.angle_gamma   90.00
#
_symmetry.space_group_name_H-M   'P 1'
#
loop_
_entity.id
_entity.type
_entity.pdbx_description
1 polymer ?
#
loop_
_entity_poly.entity_id
_entity_poly.type
_entity_poly.pdbx_seq_one_letter_code
_entity_poly.pdbx_strand_id
1 'polypeptide(L)'
;MHDLKSTYDKLYLIVQSSMRNYVNSNGNIKKTGSEPKFSDVSVITLSLSAECLSIDSENLLFKKLTSEYSDHFPDLIERSRYNRRRRHLVDYIEIVRKSLVNQLLPYEDTFVLDSMPLEVCKLARAKRSTICSENYSTAPNWGYCASHSTYFYG
;
A
#
# COMPACT_ATOMS: atom_id res chain seq x y z
N MET A 1 -18.16 -6.58 -14.95
CA MET A 1 -17.11 -5.55 -15.14
C MET A 1 -16.94 -4.85 -13.81
N HIS A 2 -15.77 -4.93 -13.17
CA HIS A 2 -15.58 -4.36 -11.84
C HIS A 2 -15.36 -2.85 -11.95
N ASP A 3 -16.34 -2.10 -11.46
CA ASP A 3 -16.30 -0.64 -11.40
C ASP A 3 -15.56 -0.17 -10.13
N LEU A 4 -14.93 1.01 -10.16
CA LEU A 4 -14.16 1.55 -9.03
C LEU A 4 -15.04 1.72 -7.80
N LYS A 5 -16.25 2.24 -7.98
CA LYS A 5 -17.20 2.42 -6.88
C LYS A 5 -17.63 1.09 -6.27
N SER A 6 -18.00 0.11 -7.10
CA SER A 6 -18.41 -1.22 -6.61
C SER A 6 -17.30 -1.92 -5.83
N THR A 7 -16.06 -1.80 -6.29
CA THR A 7 -14.88 -2.36 -5.61
C THR A 7 -14.65 -1.66 -4.28
N TYR A 8 -14.73 -0.32 -4.28
CA TYR A 8 -14.61 0.50 -3.07
C TYR A 8 -15.65 0.13 -2.02
N ASP A 9 -16.93 0.01 -2.38
CA ASP A 9 -17.99 -0.27 -1.42
C ASP A 9 -17.84 -1.64 -0.75
N LYS A 10 -17.40 -2.65 -1.53
CA LYS A 10 -17.11 -3.98 -1.00
C LYS A 10 -15.91 -3.96 -0.05
N LEU A 11 -14.83 -3.30 -0.44
CA LEU A 11 -13.63 -3.19 0.37
C LEU A 11 -13.86 -2.36 1.63
N TYR A 12 -14.71 -1.33 1.57
CA TYR A 12 -14.96 -0.43 2.70
C TYR A 12 -15.40 -1.18 3.95
N LEU A 13 -16.32 -2.14 3.81
CA LEU A 13 -16.81 -2.95 4.92
C LEU A 13 -15.70 -3.83 5.53
N ILE A 14 -14.81 -4.37 4.68
CA ILE A 14 -13.70 -5.21 5.11
C ILE A 14 -12.62 -4.38 5.82
N VAL A 15 -12.29 -3.21 5.26
CA VAL A 15 -11.34 -2.27 5.86
C VAL A 15 -11.89 -1.78 7.21
N GLN A 16 -13.16 -1.39 7.26
CA GLN A 16 -13.80 -0.89 8.48
C GLN A 16 -13.83 -1.95 9.58
N SER A 17 -14.17 -3.21 9.26
CA SER A 17 -14.15 -4.31 10.24
C SER A 17 -12.74 -4.62 10.72
N SER A 18 -11.73 -4.64 9.83
CA SER A 18 -10.33 -4.85 10.18
C SER A 18 -9.74 -3.71 11.02
N MET A 19 -10.20 -2.48 10.80
CA MET A 19 -9.71 -1.28 11.45
C MET A 19 -10.45 -0.91 12.74
N ARG A 20 -11.49 -1.66 13.14
CA ARG A 20 -12.42 -1.32 14.23
C ARG A 20 -11.73 -0.95 15.56
N ASN A 21 -10.60 -1.56 15.88
CA ASN A 21 -9.86 -1.31 17.11
C ASN A 21 -8.87 -0.13 17.03
N TYR A 22 -8.64 0.41 15.83
CA TYR A 22 -7.64 1.44 15.56
C TYR A 22 -8.23 2.81 15.25
N VAL A 23 -9.52 2.86 14.87
CA VAL A 23 -10.20 4.09 14.43
C VAL A 23 -11.27 4.54 15.42
N ASN A 24 -11.54 5.84 15.44
CA ASN A 24 -12.66 6.41 16.18
C ASN A 24 -13.99 6.16 15.47
N SER A 25 -15.10 6.64 16.05
CA SER A 25 -16.45 6.55 15.46
C SER A 25 -16.54 7.11 14.04
N ASN A 26 -15.66 8.05 13.69
CA ASN A 26 -15.65 8.75 12.41
C ASN A 26 -14.67 8.08 11.41
N GLY A 27 -14.13 6.90 11.73
CA GLY A 27 -13.22 6.17 10.85
C GLY A 27 -11.83 6.79 10.72
N ASN A 28 -11.40 7.57 11.71
CA ASN A 28 -10.11 8.24 11.74
C ASN A 28 -9.22 7.69 12.85
N ILE A 29 -7.92 7.67 12.58
CA ILE A 29 -6.91 7.31 13.57
C ILE A 29 -6.72 8.51 14.49
N LYS A 30 -6.57 8.25 15.79
CA LYS A 30 -6.40 9.31 16.78
C LYS A 30 -5.18 10.16 16.44
N LYS A 31 -5.42 11.42 16.10
CA LYS A 31 -4.40 12.42 15.79
C LYS A 31 -4.80 13.78 16.35
N THR A 32 -3.81 14.63 16.58
CA THR A 32 -4.05 16.04 16.93
C THR A 32 -4.50 16.83 15.70
N GLY A 33 -5.45 17.74 15.89
CA GLY A 33 -5.96 18.64 14.84
C GLY A 33 -7.42 18.39 14.50
N SER A 34 -7.88 19.06 13.44
CA SER A 34 -9.26 18.93 12.96
C SER A 34 -9.51 17.57 12.31
N GLU A 35 -10.75 17.11 12.42
CA GLU A 35 -11.16 15.88 11.75
C GLU A 35 -11.14 16.09 10.22
N PRO A 36 -10.58 15.13 9.46
CA PRO A 36 -10.53 15.23 8.02
C PRO A 36 -11.90 14.92 7.40
N LYS A 37 -12.25 15.64 6.32
CA LYS A 37 -13.47 15.37 5.54
C LYS A 37 -13.52 13.94 4.99
N PHE A 38 -12.41 13.50 4.38
CA PHE A 38 -12.25 12.13 3.91
C PHE A 38 -11.61 11.29 5.02
N SER A 39 -12.27 10.26 5.54
CA SER A 39 -11.76 9.50 6.70
C SER A 39 -10.51 8.67 6.37
N ASP A 40 -9.73 8.30 7.39
CA ASP A 40 -8.55 7.45 7.21
C ASP A 40 -8.94 6.05 6.67
N VAL A 41 -10.09 5.51 7.09
CA VAL A 41 -10.69 4.29 6.49
C VAL A 41 -10.95 4.46 4.99
N SER A 42 -11.52 5.59 4.59
CA SER A 42 -11.79 5.88 3.17
C SER A 42 -10.49 6.02 2.35
N VAL A 43 -9.43 6.61 2.92
CA VAL A 43 -8.11 6.70 2.28
C VAL A 43 -7.53 5.29 2.02
N ILE A 44 -7.55 4.42 3.03
CA ILE A 44 -7.05 3.04 2.91
C ILE A 44 -7.87 2.28 1.87
N THR A 45 -9.20 2.39 1.95
CA THR A 45 -10.11 1.70 1.02
C THR A 45 -9.87 2.13 -0.42
N LEU A 46 -9.69 3.43 -0.67
CA LEU A 46 -9.43 3.95 -2.02
C LEU A 46 -8.07 3.46 -2.56
N SER A 47 -7.05 3.40 -1.71
CA SER A 47 -5.74 2.85 -2.08
C SER A 47 -5.85 1.40 -2.53
N LEU A 48 -6.48 0.56 -1.72
CA LEU A 48 -6.65 -0.86 -2.03
C LEU A 48 -7.53 -1.07 -3.26
N SER A 49 -8.57 -0.25 -3.43
CA SER A 49 -9.45 -0.30 -4.60
C SER A 49 -8.69 0.03 -5.90
N ALA A 50 -7.81 1.03 -5.87
CA ALA A 50 -6.98 1.39 -7.00
C ALA A 50 -6.00 0.26 -7.36
N GLU A 51 -5.37 -0.36 -6.34
CA GLU A 51 -4.47 -1.50 -6.51
C GLU A 51 -5.21 -2.74 -7.08
N CYS A 52 -6.41 -3.06 -6.58
CA CYS A 52 -7.24 -4.15 -7.12
C CYS A 52 -7.65 -3.95 -8.58
N LEU A 53 -7.71 -2.71 -9.05
CA LEU A 53 -8.02 -2.35 -10.43
C LEU A 53 -6.77 -2.06 -11.27
N SER A 54 -5.57 -2.33 -10.74
CA SER A 54 -4.28 -2.08 -11.39
C SER A 54 -4.11 -0.63 -11.86
N ILE A 55 -4.64 0.33 -11.09
CA ILE A 55 -4.47 1.75 -11.33
C ILE A 55 -3.26 2.24 -10.55
N ASP A 56 -2.08 2.07 -11.14
CA ASP A 56 -0.81 2.38 -10.49
C ASP A 56 -0.44 3.88 -10.60
N SER A 57 -1.13 4.62 -11.49
CA SER A 57 -0.92 6.05 -11.69
C SER A 57 -1.85 6.88 -10.82
N GLU A 58 -1.29 7.60 -9.85
CA GLU A 58 -2.01 8.54 -9.00
C GLU A 58 -2.74 9.63 -9.81
N ASN A 59 -2.12 10.09 -10.91
CA ASN A 59 -2.73 11.07 -11.81
C ASN A 59 -3.98 10.50 -12.49
N LEU A 60 -3.88 9.26 -12.98
CA LEU A 60 -5.00 8.59 -13.62
C LEU A 60 -6.14 8.35 -12.64
N LEU A 61 -5.83 7.89 -11.42
CA LEU A 61 -6.81 7.68 -10.37
C LEU A 61 -7.60 8.96 -10.09
N PHE A 62 -6.91 10.07 -9.83
CA PHE A 62 -7.58 11.33 -9.52
C PHE A 62 -8.36 11.90 -10.70
N LYS A 63 -7.86 11.75 -11.93
CA LYS A 63 -8.61 12.14 -13.12
C LYS A 63 -9.94 11.40 -13.18
N LYS A 64 -9.92 10.07 -13.08
CA LYS A 64 -11.13 9.23 -13.06
C LYS A 64 -12.09 9.63 -11.93
N LEU A 65 -11.58 9.78 -10.71
CA LEU A 65 -12.39 10.18 -9.56
C LEU A 65 -13.10 11.53 -9.79
N THR A 66 -12.42 12.50 -10.40
CA THR A 66 -13.02 13.81 -10.70
C THR A 66 -13.94 13.84 -11.91
N SER A 67 -13.73 12.98 -12.93
CA SER A 67 -14.51 13.01 -14.17
C SER A 67 -15.67 12.01 -14.19
N GLU A 68 -15.48 10.81 -13.66
CA GLU A 68 -16.42 9.68 -13.77
C GLU A 68 -17.15 9.41 -12.44
N TYR A 69 -16.53 9.72 -11.31
CA TYR A 69 -17.04 9.37 -9.98
C TYR A 69 -17.20 10.55 -9.02
N SER A 70 -17.29 11.78 -9.52
CA SER A 70 -17.39 12.99 -8.68
C SER A 70 -18.52 12.88 -7.65
N ASP A 71 -19.67 12.37 -8.11
CA ASP A 71 -20.89 12.29 -7.30
C ASP A 71 -20.81 11.17 -6.24
N HIS A 72 -19.92 10.19 -6.45
CA HIS A 72 -19.73 9.06 -5.55
C HIS A 72 -18.70 9.33 -4.44
N PHE A 73 -17.85 10.34 -4.62
CA PHE A 73 -16.81 10.75 -3.67
C PHE A 73 -16.91 12.25 -3.36
N PRO A 74 -18.03 12.73 -2.77
CA PRO A 74 -18.26 14.16 -2.52
C PRO A 74 -17.24 14.78 -1.55
N ASP A 75 -16.72 13.99 -0.61
CA ASP A 75 -15.71 14.42 0.37
C ASP A 75 -14.26 14.19 -0.10
N LEU A 76 -14.04 13.92 -1.39
CA LEU A 76 -12.71 13.67 -1.93
C LEU A 76 -11.78 14.87 -1.65
N ILE A 77 -10.66 14.57 -1.01
CA ILE A 77 -9.60 15.55 -0.74
C ILE A 77 -8.69 15.70 -1.95
N GLU A 78 -7.96 16.81 -2.00
CA GLU A 78 -6.93 17.06 -3.01
C GLU A 78 -5.87 15.94 -3.06
N ARG A 79 -5.41 15.59 -4.27
CA ARG A 79 -4.41 14.55 -4.54
C ARG A 79 -3.18 14.60 -3.63
N SER A 80 -2.57 15.78 -3.46
CA SER A 80 -1.38 15.92 -2.63
C SER A 80 -1.64 15.56 -1.16
N ARG A 81 -2.81 15.93 -0.64
CA ARG A 81 -3.23 15.60 0.74
C ARG A 81 -3.53 14.13 0.87
N TYR A 82 -4.23 13.54 -0.10
CA TYR A 82 -4.47 12.10 -0.15
C TYR A 82 -3.15 11.32 -0.12
N ASN A 83 -2.20 11.64 -1.00
CA ASN A 83 -0.92 10.94 -1.07
C ASN A 83 -0.09 11.11 0.19
N ARG A 84 -0.10 12.29 0.82
CA ARG A 84 0.57 12.50 2.11
C ARG A 84 -0.06 11.60 3.18
N ARG A 85 -1.40 11.57 3.26
CA ARG A 85 -2.10 10.74 4.26
C ARG A 85 -1.93 9.25 4.02
N ARG A 86 -2.08 8.77 2.78
CA ARG A 86 -1.83 7.38 2.38
C ARG A 86 -0.45 6.90 2.87
N ARG A 87 0.59 7.73 2.70
CA ARG A 87 1.95 7.42 3.20
C ARG A 87 2.04 7.30 4.72
N HIS A 88 1.29 8.08 5.48
CA HIS A 88 1.25 7.95 6.95
C HIS A 88 0.41 6.75 7.42
N LEU A 89 -0.37 6.15 6.53
CA LEU A 89 -1.26 5.02 6.83
C LEU A 89 -0.68 3.67 6.38
N VAL A 90 0.58 3.61 5.92
CA VAL A 90 1.20 2.39 5.38
C VAL A 90 1.12 1.21 6.36
N ASP A 91 1.41 1.45 7.65
CA ASP A 91 1.33 0.38 8.66
C ASP A 91 -0.09 -0.17 8.83
N TYR A 92 -1.10 0.69 8.69
CA TYR A 92 -2.50 0.31 8.78
C TYR A 92 -3.01 -0.39 7.52
N ILE A 93 -2.53 0.02 6.35
CA ILE A 93 -2.76 -0.70 5.10
C ILE A 93 -2.21 -2.13 5.24
N GLU A 94 -1.04 -2.30 5.85
CA GLU A 94 -0.43 -3.60 6.07
C GLU A 94 -1.23 -4.47 7.06
N ILE A 95 -1.78 -3.88 8.12
CA ILE A 95 -2.70 -4.58 9.04
C ILE A 95 -3.93 -5.11 8.28
N VAL A 96 -4.54 -4.26 7.45
CA VAL A 96 -5.71 -4.65 6.65
C VAL A 96 -5.34 -5.74 5.64
N ARG A 97 -4.18 -5.62 4.97
CA ARG A 97 -3.69 -6.62 4.03
C ARG A 97 -3.49 -7.98 4.70
N LYS A 98 -2.87 -8.01 5.88
CA LYS A 98 -2.69 -9.25 6.67
C LYS A 98 -4.03 -9.85 7.10
N SER A 99 -4.97 -9.01 7.55
CA SER A 99 -6.33 -9.45 7.89
C SER A 99 -7.02 -10.12 6.69
N LEU A 100 -6.94 -9.51 5.51
CA LEU A 100 -7.46 -10.07 4.26
C LEU A 100 -6.81 -11.41 3.90
N VAL A 101 -5.46 -11.48 3.93
CA VAL A 101 -4.72 -12.72 3.61
C VAL A 101 -5.13 -13.84 4.56
N ASN A 102 -5.23 -13.59 5.86
CA ASN A 102 -5.64 -14.59 6.84
C ASN A 102 -7.06 -15.11 6.62
N GLN A 103 -7.96 -14.28 6.09
CA GLN A 103 -9.33 -14.69 5.76
C GLN A 103 -9.41 -15.47 4.44
N LEU A 104 -8.57 -15.11 3.45
CA LEU A 104 -8.57 -15.74 2.13
C LEU A 104 -7.80 -17.05 2.10
N LEU A 105 -6.70 -17.14 2.84
CA LEU A 105 -5.77 -18.27 2.85
C LEU A 105 -5.50 -18.75 4.29
N PRO A 106 -6.54 -19.21 5.02
CA PRO A 106 -6.40 -19.56 6.44
C PRO A 106 -5.52 -20.80 6.71
N TYR A 107 -5.27 -21.63 5.69
CA TYR A 107 -4.57 -22.91 5.84
C TYR A 107 -3.27 -23.01 5.02
N GLU A 108 -2.93 -21.98 4.25
CA GLU A 108 -1.69 -21.97 3.47
C GLU A 108 -0.55 -21.47 4.36
N ASP A 109 0.40 -22.35 4.67
CA ASP A 109 1.62 -22.02 5.41
C ASP A 109 2.87 -21.95 4.51
N THR A 110 2.73 -22.33 3.24
CA THR A 110 3.83 -22.46 2.29
C THR A 110 3.59 -21.54 1.08
N PHE A 111 4.49 -20.57 0.89
CA PHE A 111 4.44 -19.64 -0.24
C PHE A 111 5.65 -19.84 -1.14
N VAL A 112 5.42 -20.00 -2.45
CA VAL A 112 6.50 -20.04 -3.44
C VAL A 112 6.83 -18.60 -3.84
N LEU A 113 8.02 -18.14 -3.49
CA LEU A 113 8.53 -16.82 -3.87
C LEU A 113 9.51 -16.97 -5.03
N ASP A 114 9.11 -16.51 -6.22
CA ASP A 114 10.03 -16.34 -7.35
C ASP A 114 10.63 -14.93 -7.28
N SER A 115 11.70 -14.77 -6.50
CA SER A 115 12.37 -13.48 -6.35
C SER A 115 13.44 -13.30 -7.42
N MET A 116 13.42 -12.16 -8.11
CA MET A 116 14.55 -11.71 -8.92
C MET A 116 15.55 -10.93 -8.05
N PRO A 117 16.86 -11.16 -8.19
CA PRO A 117 17.85 -10.35 -7.50
C PRO A 117 17.78 -8.89 -7.96
N LEU A 118 17.67 -7.97 -7.00
CA LEU A 118 17.63 -6.53 -7.25
C LEU A 118 18.90 -5.88 -6.71
N GLU A 119 19.63 -5.16 -7.56
CA GLU A 119 20.78 -4.38 -7.09
C GLU A 119 20.32 -3.17 -6.27
N VAL A 120 20.81 -3.07 -5.03
CA VAL A 120 20.58 -1.88 -4.19
C VAL A 120 21.47 -0.73 -4.66
N CYS A 121 22.69 -1.04 -5.09
CA CYS A 121 23.57 -0.06 -5.72
C CYS A 121 24.62 -0.73 -6.62
N LYS A 122 25.31 0.06 -7.43
CA LYS A 122 26.47 -0.41 -8.20
C LYS A 122 27.59 -0.87 -7.26
N LEU A 123 28.29 -1.95 -7.65
CA LEU A 123 29.34 -2.61 -6.84
C LEU A 123 30.42 -1.65 -6.29
N ALA A 124 30.76 -0.59 -7.03
CA ALA A 124 31.71 0.44 -6.61
C ALA A 124 31.28 1.23 -5.35
N ARG A 125 29.99 1.18 -4.99
CA ARG A 125 29.42 1.82 -3.80
C ARG A 125 29.01 0.84 -2.71
N ALA A 126 29.04 -0.47 -2.97
CA ALA A 126 28.59 -1.51 -2.04
C ALA A 126 29.18 -1.34 -0.63
N LYS A 127 30.50 -1.18 -0.52
CA LYS A 127 31.20 -1.01 0.77
C LYS A 127 30.83 0.26 1.55
N ARG A 128 30.18 1.24 0.91
CA ARG A 128 29.77 2.53 1.50
C ARG A 128 28.26 2.66 1.61
N SER A 129 27.50 1.68 1.14
CA SER A 129 26.05 1.71 1.21
C SER A 129 25.60 1.52 2.65
N THR A 130 24.70 2.39 3.11
CA THR A 130 24.00 2.24 4.40
C THR A 130 22.55 1.80 4.20
N ILE A 131 22.13 1.57 2.96
CA ILE A 131 20.75 1.20 2.62
C ILE A 131 20.45 -0.17 3.22
N CYS A 132 19.37 -0.25 4.00
CA CYS A 132 18.87 -1.46 4.66
C CYS A 132 19.88 -2.13 5.62
N SER A 133 20.93 -1.41 6.03
CA SER A 133 21.98 -1.93 6.91
C SER A 133 21.57 -2.01 8.39
N GLU A 134 20.39 -1.50 8.76
CA GLU A 134 19.94 -1.44 10.15
C GLU A 134 19.63 -2.81 10.75
N ASN A 135 19.20 -3.77 9.92
CA ASN A 135 18.83 -5.11 10.37
C ASN A 135 19.56 -6.17 9.53
N TYR A 136 20.31 -7.04 10.21
CA TYR A 136 21.11 -8.09 9.60
C TYR A 136 20.30 -8.98 8.65
N SER A 137 19.05 -9.31 9.01
CA SER A 137 18.21 -10.23 8.23
C SER A 137 17.76 -9.63 6.88
N THR A 138 17.81 -8.31 6.74
CA THR A 138 17.39 -7.58 5.54
C THR A 138 18.55 -6.81 4.89
N ALA A 139 19.76 -6.95 5.44
CA ALA A 139 20.92 -6.21 4.97
C ALA A 139 21.39 -6.75 3.60
N PRO A 140 21.69 -5.87 2.64
CA PRO A 140 22.12 -6.28 1.31
C PRO A 140 23.46 -6.98 1.37
N ASN A 141 23.61 -8.01 0.54
CA ASN A 141 24.83 -8.81 0.47
C ASN A 141 25.29 -8.99 -0.98
N TRP A 142 26.48 -9.55 -1.13
CA TRP A 142 27.01 -9.88 -2.45
C TRP A 142 26.35 -11.14 -2.97
N GLY A 143 25.78 -11.04 -4.17
CA GLY A 143 25.13 -12.15 -4.86
C GLY A 143 25.53 -12.23 -6.33
N TYR A 144 25.16 -13.34 -6.97
CA TYR A 144 25.36 -13.54 -8.40
C TYR A 144 24.03 -13.91 -9.07
N CYS A 145 23.69 -13.20 -10.14
CA CYS A 145 22.51 -13.44 -10.96
C CYS A 145 22.92 -14.28 -12.17
N ALA A 146 22.59 -15.58 -12.16
CA ALA A 146 22.94 -16.50 -13.25
C ALA A 146 22.29 -16.14 -14.59
N SER A 147 21.03 -15.67 -14.57
CA SER A 147 20.30 -15.30 -15.79
C SER A 147 20.92 -14.13 -16.55
N HIS A 148 21.55 -13.19 -15.83
CA HIS A 148 22.23 -12.03 -16.41
C HIS A 148 23.75 -12.18 -16.44
N SER A 149 24.29 -13.25 -15.86
CA SER A 149 25.72 -13.46 -15.68
C SER A 149 26.45 -12.31 -14.97
N THR A 150 25.81 -11.70 -13.97
CA THR A 150 26.34 -10.51 -13.27
C THR A 150 26.38 -10.67 -11.75
N TYR A 151 27.39 -10.08 -11.12
CA TYR A 151 27.42 -9.89 -9.67
C TYR A 151 26.63 -8.64 -9.28
N PHE A 152 25.93 -8.71 -8.16
CA PHE A 152 25.17 -7.60 -7.61
C PHE A 152 25.42 -7.46 -6.10
N TYR A 153 25.10 -6.29 -5.58
CA TYR A 153 25.03 -6.03 -4.15
C TYR A 153 23.60 -5.62 -3.82
N GLY A 154 22.90 -6.46 -3.07
CA GLY A 154 21.46 -6.30 -2.83
C GLY A 154 20.92 -7.27 -1.80
#